data_AF-A0A7S1BT53-F1
#
_entry.id   AF-A0A7S1BT53-F1
#
_cell.length_a   1.000
_cell.length_b   1.000
_cell.length_c   1.000
_cell.angle_alpha   90.00
_cell.angle_beta   90.00
_cell.angle_gamma   90.00
#
_symmetry.space_group_name_H-M   'P 1'
#
loop_
_entity.id
_entity.type
_entity.pdbx_description
1 polymer ?
#
loop_
_entity_poly.entity_id
_entity_poly.type
_entity_poly.pdbx_seq_one_letter_code
_entity_poly.pdbx_strand_id
1 'polypeptide(L)'
;IFLTVDSVRFGFREADARNGFDSLPPPHRLVNYDEETKISLKKTYNGKVHKSWDQNSEMMFEQNVTWDDVRWLKAHCGDLPLVVKGIMTAEDALLAVEVR
;
A
#
# COMPACT_ATOMS: atom_id res chain seq x y z
N ILE A 1 10.86 -9.50 -4.34
CA ILE A 1 9.88 -8.50 -3.81
C ILE A 1 9.49 -7.58 -4.96
N PHE A 2 8.20 -7.33 -5.12
CA PHE A 2 7.69 -6.28 -6.01
C PHE A 2 7.21 -5.13 -5.12
N LEU A 3 7.95 -4.02 -5.10
CA LEU A 3 7.59 -2.83 -4.35
C LEU A 3 6.67 -1.96 -5.23
N THR A 4 5.42 -1.79 -4.81
CA THR A 4 4.47 -0.90 -5.49
C THR A 4 4.71 0.55 -5.07
N VAL A 5 5.07 1.43 -6.01
CA VAL A 5 5.37 2.86 -5.75
C VAL A 5 4.32 3.83 -6.31
N ASP A 6 3.31 3.32 -7.02
CA ASP A 6 2.23 4.10 -7.66
C ASP A 6 1.00 4.34 -6.75
N SER A 7 1.05 3.87 -5.51
CA SER A 7 -0.11 3.78 -4.61
C SER A 7 0.10 4.51 -3.28
N VAL A 8 0.79 5.66 -3.28
CA VAL A 8 1.01 6.50 -2.07
C VAL A 8 -0.30 7.02 -1.46
N ARG A 9 -1.34 7.11 -2.29
CA ARG A 9 -2.76 7.24 -1.93
C ARG A 9 -3.52 6.27 -2.81
N PHE A 10 -4.71 5.88 -2.38
CA PHE A 10 -5.56 5.14 -3.29
C PHE A 10 -6.18 6.11 -4.30
N GLY A 11 -6.25 5.67 -5.55
CA GLY A 11 -7.08 6.36 -6.54
C GLY A 11 -8.55 6.28 -6.14
N PHE A 12 -9.29 7.36 -6.35
CA PHE A 12 -10.72 7.41 -6.10
C PHE A 12 -11.48 6.53 -7.09
N ARG A 13 -12.18 5.52 -6.57
CA ARG A 13 -12.94 4.56 -7.38
C ARG A 13 -14.42 4.81 -7.19
N GLU A 14 -15.03 5.51 -8.14
CA GLU A 14 -16.45 5.86 -8.04
C GLU A 14 -17.38 4.65 -7.91
N ALA A 15 -17.01 3.52 -8.51
CA ALA A 15 -17.79 2.28 -8.39
C ALA A 15 -17.82 1.77 -6.94
N ASP A 16 -16.69 1.83 -6.23
CA ASP A 16 -16.59 1.42 -4.82
C ASP A 16 -17.49 2.31 -3.96
N ALA A 17 -17.48 3.64 -4.23
CA ALA A 17 -18.36 4.59 -3.56
C ALA A 17 -19.86 4.34 -3.85
N ARG A 18 -20.23 4.15 -5.12
CA ARG A 18 -21.62 3.90 -5.52
C ARG A 18 -22.17 2.59 -4.98
N ASN A 19 -21.32 1.56 -4.90
CA ASN A 19 -21.71 0.22 -4.46
C ASN A 19 -21.58 0.02 -2.95
N GLY A 20 -21.07 1.02 -2.21
CA GLY A 20 -20.85 0.92 -0.77
C GLY A 20 -19.78 -0.12 -0.41
N PHE A 21 -18.75 -0.28 -1.25
CA PHE A 21 -17.63 -1.18 -0.96
C PHE A 21 -16.70 -0.52 0.07
N ASP A 22 -16.95 -0.79 1.34
CA ASP A 22 -16.23 -0.21 2.48
C ASP A 22 -15.27 -1.20 3.18
N SER A 23 -15.41 -2.50 2.93
CA SER A 23 -14.69 -3.57 3.62
C SER A 23 -14.73 -4.91 2.86
N LEU A 24 -13.84 -5.83 3.23
CA LEU A 24 -13.87 -7.21 2.73
C LEU A 24 -15.08 -7.96 3.32
N PRO A 25 -15.84 -8.73 2.50
CA PRO A 25 -17.00 -9.46 2.98
C PRO A 25 -16.59 -10.64 3.87
N PRO A 26 -17.34 -10.97 4.93
CA PRO A 26 -17.08 -12.16 5.73
C PRO A 26 -17.00 -13.44 4.87
N PRO A 27 -16.09 -14.38 5.16
CA PRO A 27 -15.10 -14.39 6.25
C PRO A 27 -13.73 -13.79 5.88
N HIS A 28 -13.61 -13.06 4.76
CA HIS A 28 -12.34 -12.61 4.20
C HIS A 28 -11.70 -11.48 5.02
N ARG A 29 -10.37 -11.47 5.11
CA ARG A 29 -9.58 -10.50 5.88
C ARG A 29 -8.11 -10.51 5.44
N LEU A 30 -7.36 -9.47 5.82
CA LEU A 30 -5.92 -9.36 5.54
C LEU A 30 -5.10 -10.14 6.58
N VAL A 31 -4.90 -11.43 6.34
CA VAL A 31 -4.26 -12.36 7.28
C VAL A 31 -2.86 -11.96 7.73
N ASN A 32 -2.10 -11.27 6.88
CA ASN A 32 -0.74 -10.82 7.19
C ASN A 32 -0.68 -9.75 8.30
N TYR A 33 -1.82 -9.19 8.72
CA TYR A 33 -1.88 -8.18 9.78
C TYR A 33 -2.53 -8.67 11.08
N ASP A 34 -2.85 -9.96 11.20
CA ASP A 34 -3.52 -10.51 12.37
C ASP A 34 -2.74 -10.34 13.68
N GLU A 35 -1.42 -10.47 13.62
CA GLU A 35 -0.57 -10.54 14.82
C GLU A 35 -0.14 -9.16 15.34
N GLU A 36 -0.06 -8.13 14.48
CA GLU A 36 0.66 -6.89 14.82
C GLU A 36 -0.24 -5.70 15.20
N THR A 37 -1.58 -5.78 15.09
CA THR A 37 -2.40 -4.55 15.18
C THR A 37 -3.83 -4.78 15.71
N LYS A 38 -3.97 -5.46 16.86
CA LYS A 38 -5.28 -5.58 17.55
C LYS A 38 -5.96 -4.23 17.87
N ILE A 39 -5.20 -3.13 17.92
CA ILE A 39 -5.70 -1.76 18.21
C ILE A 39 -5.82 -0.90 16.94
N SER A 40 -4.91 -1.02 15.97
CA SER A 40 -4.88 -0.16 14.77
C SER A 40 -5.88 -0.63 13.70
N LEU A 41 -5.90 -1.92 13.35
CA LEU A 41 -6.81 -2.40 12.31
C LEU A 41 -8.28 -2.26 12.71
N LYS A 42 -8.69 -2.45 13.96
CA LYS A 42 -10.10 -2.22 14.34
C LYS A 42 -10.55 -0.76 14.14
N LYS A 43 -9.62 0.21 14.12
CA LYS A 43 -9.90 1.62 13.82
C LYS A 43 -9.76 1.95 12.34
N THR A 44 -8.77 1.39 11.66
CA THR A 44 -8.51 1.58 10.22
C THR A 44 -9.51 0.82 9.34
N TYR A 45 -9.95 -0.35 9.82
CA TYR A 45 -11.06 -1.19 9.30
C TYR A 45 -12.36 -0.94 10.08
N ASN A 46 -12.70 0.32 10.32
CA ASN A 46 -13.97 0.63 10.97
C ASN A 46 -15.06 0.86 9.92
N GLY A 47 -15.70 -0.22 9.45
CA GLY A 47 -16.93 -0.15 8.64
C GLY A 47 -18.11 0.57 9.31
N LYS A 48 -17.92 1.14 10.52
CA LYS A 48 -18.88 2.07 11.15
C LYS A 48 -18.76 3.51 10.63
N VAL A 49 -17.67 3.85 9.95
CA VAL A 49 -17.54 5.11 9.21
C VAL A 49 -17.81 4.75 7.76
N HIS A 50 -19.01 5.02 7.25
CA HIS A 50 -19.44 4.76 5.88
C HIS A 50 -18.60 5.55 4.87
N LYS A 51 -17.35 5.14 4.67
CA LYS A 51 -16.39 5.66 3.70
C LYS A 51 -15.90 4.49 2.85
N SER A 52 -15.67 4.78 1.58
CA SER A 52 -15.17 3.82 0.60
C SER A 52 -13.84 3.18 1.05
N TRP A 53 -13.60 1.95 0.61
CA TRP A 53 -12.43 1.13 0.93
C TRP A 53 -11.08 1.86 0.80
N ASP A 54 -10.95 2.65 -0.27
CA ASP A 54 -9.79 3.50 -0.56
C ASP A 54 -9.48 4.45 0.60
N GLN A 55 -10.49 5.11 1.16
CA GLN A 55 -10.33 6.09 2.24
C GLN A 55 -10.03 5.46 3.60
N ASN A 56 -10.54 4.25 3.86
CA ASN A 56 -10.30 3.54 5.13
C ASN A 56 -8.89 2.93 5.19
N SER A 57 -8.41 2.43 4.05
CA SER A 57 -7.14 1.70 3.99
C SER A 57 -5.92 2.60 3.82
N GLU A 58 -6.09 3.86 3.43
CA GLU A 58 -5.01 4.84 3.25
C GLU A 58 -4.16 5.09 4.50
N MET A 59 -4.73 4.95 5.69
CA MET A 59 -4.00 5.14 6.96
C MET A 59 -2.99 4.01 7.24
N MET A 60 -2.98 2.94 6.44
CA MET A 60 -2.01 1.85 6.57
C MET A 60 -0.68 2.10 5.86
N PHE A 61 -0.59 3.13 5.02
CA PHE A 61 0.59 3.36 4.18
C PHE A 61 1.36 4.61 4.59
N GLU A 62 2.68 4.55 4.46
CA GLU A 62 3.53 5.75 4.49
C GLU A 62 3.29 6.55 3.21
N GLN A 63 3.10 7.85 3.38
CA GLN A 63 2.57 8.76 2.39
C GLN A 63 3.66 9.64 1.76
N ASN A 64 4.84 9.70 2.40
CA ASN A 64 5.99 10.52 2.00
C ASN A 64 7.21 9.66 1.67
N VAL A 65 6.99 8.50 1.03
CA VAL A 65 8.08 7.62 0.59
C VAL A 65 8.97 8.29 -0.44
N THR A 66 10.27 8.02 -0.34
CA THR A 66 11.32 8.59 -1.18
C THR A 66 12.22 7.47 -1.74
N TRP A 67 13.14 7.84 -2.62
CA TRP A 67 14.15 6.90 -3.12
C TRP A 67 15.12 6.39 -2.04
N ASP A 68 15.25 7.11 -0.92
CA ASP A 68 16.03 6.61 0.23
C ASP A 68 15.37 5.41 0.91
N ASP A 69 14.04 5.36 0.93
CA ASP A 69 13.30 4.22 1.46
C ASP A 69 13.46 2.98 0.55
N VAL A 70 13.54 3.19 -0.77
CA VAL A 70 13.80 2.10 -1.73
C VAL A 70 15.21 1.54 -1.54
N ARG A 71 16.22 2.42 -1.33
CA ARG A 71 17.60 2.01 -0.99
C ARG A 71 17.66 1.26 0.33
N TRP A 72 17.01 1.79 1.36
CA TRP A 72 16.90 1.13 2.66
C TRP A 72 16.28 -0.27 2.50
N LEU A 73 15.17 -0.40 1.77
CA LEU A 73 14.51 -1.68 1.56
C LEU A 73 15.44 -2.66 0.83
N LYS A 74 16.10 -2.22 -0.26
CA LYS A 74 17.05 -3.06 -1.01
C LYS A 74 18.16 -3.62 -0.12
N ALA A 75 18.73 -2.79 0.76
CA ALA A 75 19.75 -3.22 1.72
C ALA A 75 19.24 -4.29 2.70
N HIS A 76 17.97 -4.22 3.10
CA HIS A 76 17.34 -5.19 4.02
C HIS A 76 16.85 -6.47 3.31
N CYS A 77 16.65 -6.43 2.00
CA CYS A 77 16.20 -7.59 1.22
C CYS A 77 17.32 -8.61 0.95
N GLY A 78 18.59 -8.25 1.18
CA GLY A 78 19.74 -9.09 0.86
C GLY A 78 19.73 -9.51 -0.61
N ASP A 79 19.81 -10.83 -0.84
CA ASP A 79 19.87 -11.42 -2.19
C ASP A 79 18.52 -11.52 -2.90
N LEU A 80 17.41 -11.19 -2.22
CA LEU A 80 16.09 -11.21 -2.86
C LEU A 80 16.04 -10.15 -3.98
N PRO A 81 15.62 -10.53 -5.21
CA PRO A 81 15.42 -9.56 -6.28
C PRO A 81 14.35 -8.54 -5.87
N LEU A 82 14.66 -7.25 -6.06
CA LEU A 82 13.73 -6.15 -5.83
C LEU A 82 13.31 -5.59 -7.19
N VAL A 83 12.01 -5.59 -7.45
CA VAL A 83 11.41 -4.98 -8.65
C VAL A 83 10.55 -3.81 -8.21
N VAL A 84 10.80 -2.63 -8.78
CA VAL A 84 10.00 -1.42 -8.52
C VAL A 84 8.82 -1.40 -9.50
N LYS A 85 7.61 -1.62 -8.99
CA LYS A 85 6.35 -1.66 -9.76
C LYS A 85 5.66 -0.30 -9.67
N GLY A 86 5.24 0.24 -10.82
CA GLY A 86 4.47 1.49 -10.90
C GLY A 86 5.24 2.67 -11.49
N ILE A 87 6.42 2.41 -12.05
CA ILE A 87 7.21 3.40 -12.79
C ILE A 87 6.48 3.78 -14.08
N MET A 88 6.31 5.08 -14.32
CA MET A 88 5.60 5.62 -15.50
C MET A 88 6.47 6.52 -16.37
N THR A 89 7.71 6.81 -15.94
CA THR A 89 8.65 7.70 -16.62
C THR A 89 10.00 7.01 -16.83
N ALA A 90 10.78 7.47 -17.82
CA ALA A 90 12.11 6.93 -18.05
C ALA A 90 13.09 7.40 -16.97
N GLU A 91 12.90 8.61 -16.46
CA GLU A 91 13.68 9.24 -15.39
C GLU A 91 13.59 8.43 -14.10
N ASP A 92 12.37 8.03 -13.69
CA ASP A 92 12.18 7.19 -12.50
C ASP A 92 12.72 5.76 -12.73
N ALA A 93 12.68 5.25 -13.96
CA ALA A 93 13.30 3.96 -14.28
C ALA A 93 14.82 3.99 -14.12
N LEU A 94 15.47 5.10 -14.50
CA LEU A 94 16.92 5.29 -14.27
C LEU A 94 17.23 5.32 -12.77
N LEU A 95 16.46 6.07 -11.98
CA LEU A 95 16.60 6.10 -10.52
C LEU A 95 16.44 4.71 -9.89
N ALA A 96 15.49 3.90 -10.37
CA ALA A 96 15.30 2.53 -9.89
C ALA A 96 16.51 1.62 -10.13
N VAL A 97 17.23 1.81 -11.23
CA VAL A 97 18.45 1.04 -11.56
C VAL A 97 19.66 1.54 -10.77
N GLU A 98 19.69 2.82 -10.39
CA GLU A 98 20.73 3.40 -9.54
C GLU A 98 20.64 2.94 -8.08
N VAL A 99 19.47 2.45 -7.64
CA VAL A 99 19.32 1.77 -6.35
C VAL A 99 20.13 0.46 -6.38
N ARG A 100 21.31 0.48 -5.75
CA ARG A 100 22.20 -0.68 -5.60
C ARG A 100 22.01 -1.34 -4.23
#